data_AF-X1S225-F1
#
_entry.id   AF-X1S225-F1
#
_cell.length_a   1.000
_cell.length_b   1.000
_cell.length_c   1.000
_cell.angle_alpha   90.00
_cell.angle_beta   90.00
_cell.angle_gamma   90.00
#
_symmetry.space_group_name_H-M   'P 1'
#
loop_
_entity.id
_entity.type
_entity.pdbx_description
1 polymer ?
#
loop_
_entity_poly.entity_id
_entity_poly.type
_entity_poly.pdbx_seq_one_letter_code
_entity_poly.pdbx_strand_id
1 'polypeptide(L)' 'REMEDKGIFVQSRGRTTLKEEISEAYKDVSLVVEAVHMAGLAKKVARMRPLGVIKG' A
#
# COMPACT_ATOMS: atom_id res chain seq x y z
N ARG A 1 8.22 -3.03 -11.52
CA ARG A 1 7.53 -4.21 -12.11
C ARG A 1 6.55 -4.84 -11.13
N GLU A 2 6.92 -5.16 -9.89
CA GLU A 2 5.99 -5.80 -8.92
C GLU A 2 4.60 -5.13 -8.78
N MET A 3 4.49 -3.80 -8.80
CA MET A 3 3.20 -3.09 -8.78
C MET A 3 2.45 -3.14 -10.13
N GLU A 4 3.16 -3.05 -11.24
CA GLU A 4 2.60 -3.17 -12.59
C GLU A 4 2.07 -4.60 -12.82
N ASP A 5 2.77 -5.61 -12.31
CA ASP A 5 2.38 -7.02 -12.36
C ASP A 5 1.10 -7.29 -11.53
N LYS A 6 0.83 -6.45 -10.53
CA LYS A 6 -0.42 -6.46 -9.75
C LYS A 6 -1.56 -5.66 -10.40
N GLY A 7 -1.34 -5.13 -11.61
CA GLY A 7 -2.29 -4.32 -12.38
C GLY A 7 -2.39 -2.87 -11.89
N ILE A 8 -1.40 -2.37 -11.16
CA ILE A 8 -1.39 -1.02 -10.61
C ILE A 8 -0.52 -0.14 -11.52
N PHE A 9 -1.13 0.88 -12.12
CA PHE A 9 -0.39 1.85 -12.95
C PHE A 9 0.50 2.72 -12.07
N VAL A 10 1.81 2.81 -12.34
CA VAL A 10 2.72 3.63 -11.53
C VAL A 10 3.41 4.69 -12.36
N GLN A 11 3.35 5.95 -11.91
CA GLN A 11 4.05 7.08 -12.52
C GLN A 11 4.93 7.78 -11.48
N SER A 12 6.22 7.95 -11.75
CA SER A 12 7.12 8.71 -10.87
C SER A 12 7.93 9.81 -11.56
N ARG A 13 8.19 10.94 -10.88
CA ARG A 13 9.03 12.03 -11.40
C ARG A 13 10.52 11.70 -11.50
N GLY A 14 11.00 10.70 -10.74
CA GLY A 14 12.38 10.21 -10.76
C GLY A 14 12.46 8.69 -10.69
N ARG A 15 13.48 8.10 -11.33
CA ARG A 15 13.75 6.64 -11.29
C ARG A 15 14.16 6.14 -9.91
N THR A 16 14.68 7.03 -9.05
CA THR A 16 15.24 6.70 -7.73
C THR A 16 14.16 6.52 -6.66
N THR A 17 13.11 7.35 -6.68
CA THR A 17 12.01 7.34 -5.69
C THR A 17 11.08 6.12 -5.79
N LEU A 18 11.14 5.37 -6.89
CA LEU A 18 10.36 4.13 -7.03
C LEU A 18 10.97 2.95 -6.26
N LYS A 19 12.29 2.97 -6.00
CA LYS A 19 13.03 1.88 -5.36
C LYS A 19 13.06 1.98 -3.83
N GLU A 20 12.82 3.15 -3.25
CA GLU A 20 12.89 3.35 -1.79
C GLU A 20 11.62 2.88 -1.06
N GLU A 21 10.52 2.66 -1.77
CA GLU A 21 9.25 2.19 -1.20
C GLU A 21 8.87 0.79 -1.71
N ILE A 22 9.84 -0.13 -1.70
CA ILE A 22 9.55 -1.55 -1.94
C ILE A 22 8.65 -2.05 -0.80
N SER A 23 7.54 -2.66 -1.19
CA SER A 23 6.44 -3.11 -0.32
C SER A 23 6.86 -4.11 0.77
N GLU A 24 8.07 -4.67 0.66
CA GLU A 24 8.69 -5.57 1.63
C GLU A 24 9.17 -4.86 2.91
N ALA A 25 9.32 -3.53 2.88
CA ALA A 25 9.69 -2.74 4.06
C ALA A 25 8.52 -2.49 5.04
N TYR A 26 7.29 -2.80 4.65
CA TYR A 26 6.10 -2.59 5.47
C TYR A 26 5.46 -3.92 5.85
N LYS A 27 5.19 -4.08 7.16
CA LYS A 27 4.37 -5.15 7.71
C LYS A 27 3.04 -5.24 6.94
N ASP A 28 2.44 -6.43 6.84
CA ASP A 28 1.10 -6.57 6.27
C ASP A 28 0.14 -5.61 7.01
N VAL A 29 -0.29 -4.57 6.29
CA VAL A 29 -1.18 -3.53 6.83
C VAL A 29 -2.50 -4.12 7.33
N SER A 30 -2.89 -5.29 6.81
CA SER A 30 -4.07 -6.02 7.25
C SER A 30 -3.95 -6.45 8.72
N LEU A 31 -2.75 -6.85 9.16
CA LEU A 31 -2.49 -7.23 10.57
C LEU A 31 -2.62 -6.02 11.50
N VAL A 32 -2.17 -4.85 11.07
CA VAL A 32 -2.30 -3.61 11.86
C VAL A 32 -3.76 -3.22 12.00
N VAL A 33 -4.52 -3.23 10.89
CA VAL A 33 -5.95 -2.93 10.91
C VAL A 33 -6.71 -3.95 11.76
N GLU A 34 -6.35 -5.24 11.71
CA GLU A 34 -6.92 -6.28 12.57
C GLU A 34 -6.68 -5.98 14.05
N ALA A 35 -5.44 -5.67 14.44
CA ALA A 35 -5.10 -5.39 15.83
C ALA A 35 -5.89 -4.20 16.40
N VAL A 36 -6.00 -3.10 15.64
CA VAL A 36 -6.77 -1.91 16.05
C VAL A 36 -8.26 -2.22 16.15
N HIS A 37 -8.79 -3.03 15.22
CA HIS A 37 -10.20 -3.43 15.25
C HIS A 37 -10.53 -4.32 16.45
N MET A 38 -9.70 -5.33 16.70
CA MET A 38 -9.84 -6.26 17.82
C MET A 38 -9.67 -5.57 19.17
N ALA A 39 -8.85 -4.53 19.24
CA ALA A 39 -8.71 -3.68 20.43
C ALA A 39 -9.92 -2.75 20.67
N GLY A 40 -10.91 -2.74 19.77
CA GLY A 40 -12.10 -1.88 19.87
C GLY A 40 -11.82 -0.39 19.63
N LEU A 41 -10.63 -0.04 19.11
CA LEU A 41 -10.19 1.34 18.91
C LEU A 41 -10.74 1.96 17.63
N ALA A 42 -11.02 1.13 16.62
CA ALA A 42 -11.66 1.57 15.38
C ALA A 42 -12.53 0.46 14.76
N LYS A 43 -13.58 0.87 14.04
CA LYS A 43 -14.43 -0.05 13.28
C LYS A 43 -13.89 -0.20 11.86
N LYS A 44 -13.76 -1.45 11.38
CA LYS A 44 -13.54 -1.70 9.95
C LYS A 44 -14.78 -1.31 9.16
N VAL A 45 -14.58 -0.55 8.08
CA VAL A 45 -15.68 -0.04 7.23
C VAL A 45 -15.54 -0.56 5.80
N ALA A 46 -14.39 -0.32 5.18
CA ALA A 46 -14.12 -0.76 3.82
C ALA A 46 -12.62 -1.02 3.60
N ARG A 47 -12.30 -1.84 2.60
CA ARG A 47 -10.94 -2.05 2.10
C ARG A 47 -10.88 -1.62 0.64
N MET A 48 -9.90 -0.81 0.30
CA MET A 48 -9.68 -0.32 -1.06
C MET A 48 -8.53 -1.09 -1.73
N ARG A 49 -8.60 -1.21 -3.05
CA ARG A 49 -7.50 -1.71 -3.89
C ARG A 49 -7.03 -0.57 -4.80
N PRO A 50 -5.75 -0.22 -4.80
CA PRO A 50 -5.24 0.83 -5.68
C PRO A 50 -5.33 0.38 -7.14
N LEU A 51 -5.71 1.30 -8.02
CA LEU A 51 -5.69 1.13 -9.49
C LEU A 51 -4.49 1.81 -10.12
N GLY A 52 -4.00 2.89 -9.51
CA GLY A 52 -2.80 3.58 -9.92
C GLY A 52 -2.19 4.39 -8.78
N VAL A 53 -0.89 4.64 -8.87
CA VAL A 53 -0.07 5.33 -7.89
C VAL A 53 0.81 6.34 -8.65
N ILE A 54 0.61 7.63 -8.37
CA ILE A 54 1.43 8.70 -8.93
C ILE A 54 2.31 9.25 -7.80
N LYS A 55 3.63 9.23 -7.96
CA LYS A 55 4.60 9.73 -6.98
C LYS A 55 5.44 10.86 -7.59
N GLY A 56 5.41 12.03 -6.95
CA GLY A 56 6.19 13.20 -7.32
C GLY A 56 7.50 13.27 -6.57
#